data_AF-A0A060YUX2-F1
#
_entry.id   AF-A0A060YUX2-F1
#
_cell.length_a   1.000
_cell.length_b   1.000
_cell.length_c   1.000
_cell.angle_alpha   90.00
_cell.angle_beta   90.00
_cell.angle_gamma   90.00
#
_symmetry.space_group_name_H-M   'P 1'
#
loop_
_entity.id
_entity.type
_entity.pdbx_description
1 polymer ?
#
loop_
_entity_poly.entity_id
_entity_poly.type
_entity_poly.pdbx_seq_one_letter_code
_entity_poly.pdbx_strand_id
1 'polypeptide(L)'
;MYVYVCPCLCACVCVSVCGCVCVDSQVTVSDGGPSPKHSTLWVIVHVLDENDNKPTFPEKVYQIKLPERDRRKRGESIYRAFAYDRDEGVNADLSYSIVDGNEDGKFFIDPKTAVVSSRKQFTAGSYDILTIKATDNGRPQKWSTARLHIEWIRKPSASVAPLLFDEQYYNFTVMESDKVAEIVGVVSMQKSSNPLWFDITGKALPRGWGWWRVCQGERCI
;
A
#
# COMPACT_ATOMS: atom_id res chain seq x y z
N MET A 1 12.62 7.28 -9.70
CA MET A 1 11.47 6.40 -9.39
C MET A 1 11.81 5.53 -8.19
N TYR A 2 11.10 5.65 -7.07
CA TYR A 2 11.31 4.87 -5.85
C TYR A 2 10.44 3.61 -5.84
N VAL A 3 11.03 2.49 -5.46
CA VAL A 3 10.33 1.24 -5.15
C VAL A 3 10.17 1.18 -3.64
N TYR A 4 9.05 0.67 -3.12
CA TYR A 4 8.84 0.58 -1.67
C TYR A 4 8.45 -0.82 -1.21
N VAL A 5 8.73 -1.10 0.07
CA VAL A 5 8.36 -2.33 0.75
C VAL A 5 6.84 -2.44 0.80
N CYS A 6 6.32 -3.50 0.19
CA CYS A 6 4.91 -3.88 0.21
C CYS A 6 4.69 -4.88 1.36
N PRO A 7 3.52 -4.90 2.05
CA PRO A 7 3.29 -5.77 3.22
C PRO A 7 3.37 -7.28 2.96
N CYS A 8 3.65 -7.74 1.73
CA CYS A 8 3.52 -9.14 1.36
C CYS A 8 4.78 -9.70 0.69
N LEU A 9 5.97 -9.38 1.19
CA LEU A 9 7.17 -10.19 0.94
C LEU A 9 7.17 -11.43 1.84
N CYS A 10 6.12 -12.25 1.76
CA CYS A 10 6.23 -13.65 2.18
C CYS A 10 6.88 -14.42 1.03
N ALA A 11 8.21 -14.31 0.93
CA ALA A 11 8.99 -15.24 0.13
C ALA A 11 9.04 -16.59 0.87
N CYS A 12 8.35 -17.58 0.33
CA CYS A 12 8.53 -19.02 0.52
C CYS A 12 9.40 -19.47 1.71
N VAL A 13 8.79 -19.55 2.89
CA VAL A 13 8.97 -20.70 3.79
C VAL A 13 7.57 -21.10 4.23
N CYS A 14 7.22 -22.37 4.11
CA CYS A 14 6.08 -22.95 4.80
C CYS A 14 6.27 -22.76 6.31
N VAL A 15 5.85 -21.62 6.85
CA VAL A 15 5.57 -21.45 8.27
C VAL A 15 4.17 -20.88 8.34
N SER A 16 3.24 -21.74 8.77
CA SER A 16 1.89 -21.46 9.25
C SER A 16 1.27 -20.13 8.80
N VAL A 17 0.47 -20.20 7.74
CA VAL A 17 -0.51 -19.16 7.44
C VAL A 17 -1.50 -19.13 8.60
N CYS A 18 -1.32 -18.23 9.56
CA CYS A 18 -2.36 -17.58 10.35
C CYS A 18 -1.72 -16.83 11.51
N GLY A 19 -2.06 -15.55 11.60
CA GLY A 19 -1.93 -14.73 12.80
C GLY A 19 -2.74 -15.28 13.96
N CYS A 20 -2.19 -16.32 14.58
CA CYS A 20 -2.55 -16.86 15.87
C CYS A 20 -1.23 -17.39 16.38
N VAL A 21 -0.57 -16.66 17.28
CA VAL A 21 0.59 -17.23 17.97
C VAL A 21 0.06 -18.41 18.78
N CYS A 22 0.35 -19.62 18.31
CA CYS A 22 0.09 -20.84 19.03
C CYS A 22 1.28 -21.07 19.96
N VAL A 23 1.10 -20.85 21.25
CA VAL A 23 2.11 -21.27 22.22
C VAL A 23 1.88 -22.74 22.52
N ASP A 24 2.86 -23.59 22.21
CA ASP A 24 2.88 -25.01 22.52
C ASP A 24 3.55 -25.23 23.88
N SER A 25 2.73 -25.26 24.93
CA SER A 25 3.23 -25.50 26.28
C SER A 25 3.10 -26.98 26.64
N GLN A 26 4.22 -27.63 26.95
CA GLN A 26 4.22 -28.98 27.48
C GLN A 26 3.95 -28.95 28.99
N VAL A 27 2.91 -29.64 29.43
CA VAL A 27 2.56 -29.77 30.85
C VAL A 27 2.78 -31.22 31.28
N THR A 28 3.60 -31.41 32.31
CA THR A 28 3.91 -32.73 32.87
C THR A 28 3.42 -32.79 34.32
N VAL A 29 2.65 -33.82 34.65
CA VAL A 29 2.26 -34.15 36.02
C VAL A 29 3.10 -35.33 36.49
N SER A 30 3.60 -35.31 37.73
CA SER A 30 4.38 -36.41 38.33
C SER A 30 3.90 -36.68 39.74
N ASP A 31 3.82 -37.95 40.15
CA ASP A 31 3.67 -38.29 41.56
C ASP A 31 5.03 -38.14 42.30
N GLY A 32 4.99 -37.80 43.59
CA GLY A 32 6.20 -37.51 44.40
C GLY A 32 6.82 -38.74 45.05
N GLY A 33 6.56 -39.94 44.51
CA GLY A 33 6.98 -41.19 45.11
C GLY A 33 8.47 -41.52 44.89
N PRO A 34 8.99 -42.58 45.54
CA PRO A 34 10.37 -43.05 45.34
C PRO A 34 10.66 -43.53 43.90
N SER A 35 9.62 -43.84 43.13
CA SER A 35 9.69 -44.13 41.68
C SER A 35 8.57 -43.36 40.98
N PRO A 36 8.82 -42.09 40.61
CA PRO A 36 7.80 -41.18 40.12
C PRO A 36 7.15 -41.65 38.83
N LYS A 37 5.81 -41.73 38.79
CA LYS A 37 5.05 -41.85 37.54
C LYS A 37 4.69 -40.46 37.05
N HIS A 38 4.84 -40.23 35.75
CA HIS A 38 4.44 -38.98 35.14
C HIS A 38 3.62 -39.17 33.87
N SER A 39 2.87 -38.14 33.51
CA SER A 39 2.12 -38.03 32.26
C SER A 39 2.32 -36.63 31.70
N THR A 40 2.42 -36.55 30.38
CA THR A 40 2.70 -35.30 29.67
C THR A 40 1.60 -35.04 28.65
N LEU A 41 1.13 -33.79 28.59
CA LEU A 41 0.16 -33.31 27.61
C LEU A 41 0.66 -32.03 26.95
N TRP A 42 0.11 -31.73 25.78
CA TRP A 42 0.36 -30.49 25.05
C TRP A 42 -0.83 -29.54 25.24
N VAL A 43 -0.55 -28.30 25.64
CA VAL A 43 -1.51 -27.21 25.69
C VAL A 43 -1.25 -26.29 24.51
N ILE A 44 -2.27 -26.11 23.67
CA ILE A 44 -2.25 -25.15 22.58
C ILE A 44 -3.02 -23.92 23.04
N VAL A 45 -2.33 -22.80 23.20
CA VAL A 45 -2.95 -21.50 23.52
C VAL A 45 -3.07 -20.71 22.23
N HIS A 46 -4.30 -20.34 21.86
CA HIS A 46 -4.56 -19.42 20.76
C HIS A 46 -4.63 -18.00 21.30
N VAL A 47 -3.66 -17.16 20.91
CA VAL A 47 -3.73 -15.73 21.13
C VAL A 47 -4.62 -15.13 20.04
N LEU A 48 -5.72 -14.47 20.46
CA LEU A 48 -6.64 -13.77 19.57
C LEU A 48 -6.23 -12.30 19.44
N ASP A 49 -6.42 -11.76 18.24
CA ASP A 49 -6.18 -10.36 17.93
C ASP A 49 -7.31 -9.46 18.46
N GLU A 50 -6.95 -8.34 19.09
CA GLU A 50 -7.87 -7.26 19.44
C GLU A 50 -7.66 -6.08 18.48
N ASN A 51 -8.73 -5.35 18.12
CA ASN A 51 -8.62 -4.19 17.22
C ASN A 51 -8.01 -2.97 17.97
N ASP A 52 -6.73 -3.04 18.30
CA ASP A 52 -6.01 -2.09 19.15
C ASP A 52 -5.11 -1.13 18.36
N ASN A 53 -4.82 -1.42 17.09
CA ASN A 53 -4.18 -0.51 16.15
C ASN A 53 -5.21 0.25 15.31
N LYS A 54 -4.74 1.16 14.46
CA LYS A 54 -5.60 1.90 13.54
C LYS A 54 -4.90 2.00 12.19
N PRO A 55 -5.65 2.20 11.09
CA PRO A 55 -5.05 2.29 9.78
C PRO A 55 -4.08 3.46 9.74
N THR A 56 -2.93 3.29 9.09
CA THR A 56 -1.87 4.30 9.04
C THR A 56 -1.46 4.57 7.60
N PHE A 57 -1.60 5.82 7.17
CA PHE A 57 -0.98 6.31 5.94
C PHE A 57 0.50 6.62 6.21
N PRO A 58 1.43 6.21 5.33
CA PRO A 58 2.84 6.58 5.44
C PRO A 58 3.09 8.09 5.51
N GLU A 59 2.29 8.87 4.76
CA GLU A 59 2.38 10.33 4.74
C GLU A 59 1.03 10.97 5.07
N LYS A 60 1.09 12.15 5.69
CA LYS A 60 -0.12 12.95 5.96
C LYS A 60 -0.61 13.70 4.72
N VAL A 61 0.31 14.02 3.81
CA VAL A 61 0.05 14.80 2.60
C VAL A 61 0.83 14.20 1.43
N TYR A 62 0.10 13.79 0.41
CA TYR A 62 0.63 13.33 -0.87
C TYR A 62 0.46 14.43 -1.91
N GLN A 63 1.50 14.68 -2.71
CA GLN A 63 1.47 15.71 -3.75
C GLN A 63 1.84 15.08 -5.08
N ILE A 64 0.96 15.24 -6.07
CA ILE A 64 1.17 14.70 -7.42
C ILE A 64 0.89 15.78 -8.47
N LYS A 65 1.58 15.69 -9.61
CA LYS A 65 1.24 16.47 -10.81
C LYS A 65 0.86 15.54 -11.95
N LEU A 66 -0.28 15.84 -12.57
CA LEU A 66 -0.82 15.03 -13.66
C LEU A 66 -1.09 15.92 -14.88
N PRO A 67 -0.90 15.39 -16.10
CA PRO A 67 -1.37 16.07 -17.30
C PRO A 67 -2.87 16.32 -17.21
N GLU A 68 -3.32 17.44 -17.74
CA GLU A 68 -4.73 17.72 -17.99
C GLU A 68 -5.43 16.54 -18.70
N ARG A 69 -6.72 16.39 -18.44
CA ARG A 69 -7.49 15.22 -18.86
C ARG A 69 -8.78 15.65 -19.54
N ASP A 70 -8.96 15.18 -20.76
CA ASP A 70 -10.21 15.37 -21.49
C ASP A 70 -11.27 14.36 -21.08
N ARG A 71 -12.51 14.62 -21.49
CA ARG A 71 -13.68 13.76 -21.22
C ARG A 71 -13.51 12.29 -21.68
N ARG A 72 -12.64 12.03 -22.68
CA ARG A 72 -12.34 10.68 -23.17
C ARG A 72 -11.55 9.82 -22.17
N LYS A 73 -10.91 10.45 -21.19
CA LYS A 73 -10.07 9.80 -20.17
C LYS A 73 -10.82 9.55 -18.86
N ARG A 74 -12.15 9.65 -18.87
CA ARG A 74 -12.98 9.38 -17.70
C ARG A 74 -12.79 7.93 -17.26
N GLY A 75 -12.58 7.72 -15.97
CA GLY A 75 -12.34 6.41 -15.36
C GLY A 75 -10.87 6.03 -15.27
N GLU A 76 -9.96 6.78 -15.91
CA GLU A 76 -8.53 6.54 -15.77
C GLU A 76 -8.09 6.77 -14.32
N SER A 77 -7.23 5.87 -13.84
CA SER A 77 -6.57 5.96 -12.55
C SER A 77 -5.65 7.18 -12.51
N ILE A 78 -5.64 7.84 -11.37
CA ILE A 78 -4.82 9.03 -11.12
C ILE A 78 -3.83 8.82 -9.98
N TYR A 79 -4.22 8.02 -8.99
CA TYR A 79 -3.44 7.75 -7.79
C TYR A 79 -3.95 6.48 -7.12
N ARG A 80 -3.11 5.77 -6.38
CA ARG A 80 -3.52 4.66 -5.53
C ARG A 80 -3.15 4.98 -4.09
N ALA A 81 -4.16 5.20 -3.26
CA ALA A 81 -3.93 5.44 -1.84
C ALA A 81 -3.41 4.17 -1.17
N PHE A 82 -2.61 4.34 -0.13
CA PHE A 82 -2.04 3.24 0.61
C PHE A 82 -2.01 3.56 2.11
N ALA A 83 -2.74 2.77 2.87
CA ALA A 83 -2.64 2.69 4.32
C ALA A 83 -2.39 1.23 4.72
N TYR A 84 -1.82 1.02 5.90
CA TYR A 84 -1.62 -0.30 6.49
C TYR A 84 -2.12 -0.31 7.93
N ASP A 85 -2.55 -1.47 8.40
CA ASP A 85 -2.88 -1.72 9.81
C ASP A 85 -1.99 -2.84 10.33
N ARG A 86 -1.69 -2.81 11.64
CA ARG A 86 -0.86 -3.83 12.30
C ARG A 86 -1.67 -4.95 12.95
N ASP A 87 -2.99 -4.78 13.01
CA ASP A 87 -3.90 -5.84 13.46
C ASP A 87 -4.00 -6.96 12.42
N GLU A 88 -4.88 -7.94 12.65
CA GLU A 88 -4.99 -9.13 11.80
C GLU A 88 -6.42 -9.37 11.29
N GLY A 89 -6.54 -10.06 10.15
CA GLY A 89 -7.83 -10.41 9.58
C GLY A 89 -8.72 -9.19 9.33
N VAL A 90 -9.92 -9.18 9.92
CA VAL A 90 -10.91 -8.10 9.75
C VAL A 90 -10.48 -6.78 10.42
N ASN A 91 -9.64 -6.86 11.45
CA ASN A 91 -9.10 -5.69 12.15
C ASN A 91 -8.05 -4.97 11.29
N ALA A 92 -7.44 -5.66 10.32
CA ALA A 92 -6.56 -5.07 9.31
C ALA A 92 -7.17 -4.98 7.90
N ASP A 93 -8.42 -5.39 7.70
CA ASP A 93 -9.09 -5.32 6.41
C ASP A 93 -9.62 -3.90 6.15
N LEU A 94 -8.94 -3.17 5.26
CA LEU A 94 -9.15 -1.75 5.06
C LEU A 94 -10.15 -1.43 3.95
N SER A 95 -11.02 -0.47 4.24
CA SER A 95 -11.89 0.19 3.27
C SER A 95 -11.54 1.66 3.10
N TYR A 96 -11.56 2.15 1.85
CA TYR A 96 -11.16 3.51 1.50
C TYR A 96 -12.32 4.37 1.02
N SER A 97 -12.31 5.66 1.36
CA SER A 97 -13.32 6.64 0.93
C SER A 97 -12.74 8.04 0.79
N ILE A 98 -13.37 8.89 -0.01
CA ILE A 98 -13.08 10.34 -0.05
C ILE A 98 -14.11 11.01 0.84
N VAL A 99 -13.64 11.72 1.87
CA VAL A 99 -14.50 12.35 2.89
C VAL A 99 -14.58 13.87 2.76
N ASP A 100 -13.73 14.49 1.94
CA ASP A 100 -13.70 15.94 1.71
C ASP A 100 -13.03 16.27 0.37
N GLY A 101 -13.36 17.43 -0.22
CA GLY A 101 -12.73 17.97 -1.44
C GLY A 101 -13.21 17.36 -2.76
N ASN A 102 -14.34 16.63 -2.73
CA ASN A 102 -14.94 15.99 -3.90
C ASN A 102 -16.44 16.30 -4.02
N GLU A 103 -16.85 17.50 -3.63
CA GLU A 103 -18.24 17.97 -3.63
C GLU A 103 -18.83 17.92 -5.05
N ASP A 104 -18.00 18.20 -6.05
CA ASP A 104 -18.36 18.16 -7.47
C ASP A 104 -18.42 16.75 -8.06
N GLY A 105 -18.08 15.69 -7.30
CA GLY A 105 -18.02 14.32 -7.78
C GLY A 105 -17.01 14.12 -8.93
N LYS A 106 -15.92 14.90 -8.93
CA LYS A 106 -14.82 14.85 -9.91
C LYS A 106 -14.01 13.57 -9.81
N PHE A 107 -14.02 12.92 -8.65
CA PHE A 107 -13.20 11.76 -8.33
C PHE A 107 -14.04 10.59 -7.81
N PHE A 108 -13.48 9.40 -7.94
CA PHE A 108 -13.98 8.18 -7.31
C PHE A 108 -12.81 7.42 -6.73
N ILE A 109 -12.98 6.86 -5.54
CA ILE A 109 -12.04 5.91 -4.96
C ILE A 109 -12.72 4.55 -4.86
N ASP A 110 -12.04 3.52 -5.35
CA ASP A 110 -12.47 2.16 -5.13
C ASP A 110 -12.14 1.75 -3.68
N PRO A 111 -13.13 1.29 -2.89
CA PRO A 111 -12.96 1.07 -1.47
C PRO A 111 -12.03 -0.09 -1.13
N LYS A 112 -11.77 -1.02 -2.06
CA LYS A 112 -10.92 -2.20 -1.82
C LYS A 112 -9.53 -2.06 -2.42
N THR A 113 -9.46 -1.55 -3.64
CA THR A 113 -8.19 -1.40 -4.36
C THR A 113 -7.47 -0.09 -4.03
N ALA A 114 -8.17 0.86 -3.39
CA ALA A 114 -7.71 2.20 -3.05
C ALA A 114 -7.31 3.05 -4.27
N VAL A 115 -7.73 2.64 -5.47
CA VAL A 115 -7.46 3.37 -6.71
C VAL A 115 -8.41 4.57 -6.80
N VAL A 116 -7.83 5.76 -6.87
CA VAL A 116 -8.51 7.00 -7.18
C VAL A 116 -8.54 7.17 -8.70
N SER A 117 -9.72 7.40 -9.25
CA SER A 117 -9.96 7.60 -10.67
C SER A 117 -10.69 8.92 -10.94
N SER A 118 -10.41 9.47 -12.11
CA SER A 118 -11.06 10.68 -12.63
C SER A 118 -12.47 10.41 -13.13
N ARG A 119 -13.44 11.29 -12.83
CA ARG A 119 -14.82 11.24 -13.34
C ARG A 119 -15.18 12.39 -14.29
N LYS A 120 -14.39 13.46 -14.30
CA LYS A 120 -14.61 14.66 -15.10
C LYS A 120 -13.35 15.02 -15.88
N GLN A 121 -13.46 16.07 -16.71
CA GLN A 121 -12.32 16.70 -17.35
C GLN A 121 -11.59 17.61 -16.37
N PHE A 122 -10.29 17.80 -16.58
CA PHE A 122 -9.43 18.64 -15.76
C PHE A 122 -8.54 19.48 -16.67
N THR A 123 -8.45 20.77 -16.39
CA THR A 123 -7.69 21.74 -17.20
C THR A 123 -6.37 22.08 -16.54
N ALA A 124 -5.32 22.32 -17.32
CA ALA A 124 -4.05 22.78 -16.78
C ALA A 124 -4.20 24.05 -15.93
N GLY A 125 -3.45 24.12 -14.83
CA GLY A 125 -3.48 25.21 -13.85
C GLY A 125 -4.53 25.05 -12.75
N SER A 126 -5.39 24.02 -12.83
CA SER A 126 -6.32 23.69 -11.74
C SER A 126 -5.63 22.88 -10.63
N TYR A 127 -6.20 22.97 -9.43
CA TYR A 127 -5.71 22.31 -8.23
C TYR A 127 -6.87 21.69 -7.48
N ASP A 128 -6.75 20.42 -7.08
CA ASP A 128 -7.73 19.73 -6.25
C ASP A 128 -7.03 19.16 -5.02
N ILE A 129 -7.71 19.22 -3.86
CA ILE A 129 -7.25 18.61 -2.61
C ILE A 129 -8.32 17.64 -2.15
N LEU A 130 -7.99 16.37 -2.00
CA LEU A 130 -8.89 15.34 -1.50
C LEU A 130 -8.47 14.93 -0.09
N THR A 131 -9.43 14.74 0.82
CA THR A 131 -9.17 14.02 2.08
C THR A 131 -9.63 12.58 1.92
N ILE A 132 -8.68 11.65 1.94
CA ILE A 132 -8.90 10.21 1.82
C ILE A 132 -8.91 9.61 3.22
N LYS A 133 -9.93 8.80 3.52
CA LYS A 133 -10.07 8.06 4.78
C LYS A 133 -9.86 6.56 4.53
N ALA A 134 -9.04 5.93 5.37
CA ALA A 134 -8.96 4.47 5.49
C ALA A 134 -9.63 4.05 6.81
N THR A 135 -10.45 3.01 6.77
CA THR A 135 -11.20 2.49 7.92
C THR A 135 -11.06 0.96 7.96
N ASP A 136 -10.72 0.40 9.12
CA ASP A 136 -10.73 -1.05 9.31
C ASP A 136 -12.17 -1.60 9.45
N ASN A 137 -12.30 -2.92 9.38
CA ASN A 137 -13.55 -3.63 9.58
C ASN A 137 -13.66 -4.23 11.00
N GLY A 138 -12.80 -3.80 11.93
CA GLY A 138 -12.79 -4.24 13.32
C GLY A 138 -13.91 -3.65 14.17
N ARG A 139 -13.97 -4.02 15.45
CA ARG A 139 -14.97 -3.51 16.41
C ARG A 139 -14.30 -3.08 17.73
N PRO A 140 -14.39 -1.80 18.13
CA PRO A 140 -14.93 -0.67 17.36
C PRO A 140 -14.08 -0.38 16.12
N GLN A 141 -14.68 0.11 15.04
CA GLN A 141 -13.93 0.48 13.84
C GLN A 141 -12.99 1.66 14.13
N LYS A 142 -11.77 1.59 13.63
CA LYS A 142 -10.83 2.70 13.68
C LYS A 142 -10.46 3.15 12.27
N TRP A 143 -9.90 4.35 12.20
CA TRP A 143 -9.66 5.02 10.93
C TRP A 143 -8.57 6.07 11.03
N SER A 144 -8.05 6.45 9.87
CA SER A 144 -7.20 7.61 9.69
C SER A 144 -7.47 8.30 8.36
N THR A 145 -6.88 9.47 8.18
CA THR A 145 -7.03 10.27 6.97
C THR A 145 -5.69 10.80 6.48
N ALA A 146 -5.54 10.93 5.16
CA ALA A 146 -4.45 11.65 4.50
C ALA A 146 -5.00 12.59 3.41
N ARG A 147 -4.25 13.64 3.09
CA ARG A 147 -4.60 14.58 2.02
C ARG A 147 -3.86 14.25 0.73
N LEU A 148 -4.57 14.24 -0.39
CA LEU A 148 -4.01 14.11 -1.73
C LEU A 148 -4.17 15.44 -2.47
N HIS A 149 -3.05 16.07 -2.78
CA HIS A 149 -2.94 17.33 -3.51
C HIS A 149 -2.62 17.02 -4.98
N ILE A 150 -3.46 17.49 -5.88
CA ILE A 150 -3.38 17.20 -7.30
C ILE A 150 -3.20 18.51 -8.06
N GLU A 151 -2.06 18.68 -8.71
CA GLU A 151 -1.80 19.79 -9.63
C GLU A 151 -1.97 19.32 -11.08
N TRP A 152 -2.87 19.95 -11.81
CA TRP A 152 -3.07 19.63 -13.23
C TRP A 152 -2.15 20.50 -14.08
N ILE A 153 -1.23 19.86 -14.81
CA ILE A 153 -0.27 20.54 -15.68
C ILE A 153 -0.65 20.39 -17.15
N ARG A 154 -0.16 21.30 -18.00
CA ARG A 154 -0.32 21.15 -19.45
C ARG A 154 0.34 19.84 -19.89
N LYS A 155 -0.31 19.12 -20.79
CA LYS A 155 0.26 17.92 -21.36
C LYS A 155 1.61 18.27 -22.03
N PRO A 156 2.74 17.67 -21.61
CA PRO A 156 4.03 18.00 -22.19
C PRO A 156 4.09 17.58 -23.66
N SER A 157 4.91 18.30 -24.42
CA SER A 157 5.30 17.87 -25.76
C SER A 157 6.03 16.53 -25.69
N ALA A 158 5.80 15.68 -26.69
CA ALA A 158 6.52 14.42 -26.80
C ALA A 158 8.04 14.66 -26.90
N SER A 159 8.82 13.80 -26.26
CA SER A 159 10.28 13.85 -26.35
C SER A 159 10.72 13.49 -27.76
N VAL A 160 11.63 14.30 -28.33
CA VAL A 160 12.22 14.06 -29.65
C VAL A 160 13.32 12.99 -29.58
N ALA A 161 13.98 12.87 -28.42
CA ALA A 161 15.00 11.85 -28.16
C ALA A 161 14.39 10.60 -27.50
N PRO A 162 14.99 9.41 -27.71
CA PRO A 162 14.57 8.19 -27.05
C PRO A 162 14.74 8.29 -25.53
N LEU A 163 13.80 7.67 -24.81
CA LEU A 163 13.82 7.58 -23.36
C LEU A 163 14.63 6.35 -22.93
N LEU A 164 15.75 6.56 -22.22
CA LEU A 164 16.66 5.51 -21.78
C LEU A 164 16.82 5.55 -20.27
N PHE A 165 16.68 4.38 -19.62
CA PHE A 165 17.11 4.18 -18.22
C PHE A 165 18.63 4.29 -18.12
N ASP A 166 19.12 4.67 -16.95
CA ASP A 166 20.58 4.75 -16.73
C ASP A 166 21.19 3.34 -16.74
N GLU A 167 20.46 2.35 -16.22
CA GLU A 167 20.87 0.95 -16.17
C GLU A 167 19.88 0.04 -16.89
N GLN A 168 20.38 -1.07 -17.44
CA GLN A 168 19.53 -2.10 -18.07
C GLN A 168 18.87 -3.04 -17.04
N TYR A 169 19.49 -3.18 -15.86
CA TYR A 169 19.01 -4.04 -14.78
C TYR A 169 19.22 -3.36 -13.43
N TYR A 170 18.17 -3.34 -12.61
CA TYR A 170 18.20 -2.85 -11.23
C TYR A 170 17.94 -4.03 -10.29
N ASN A 171 18.88 -4.29 -9.36
CA ASN A 171 18.74 -5.33 -8.34
C ASN A 171 18.57 -4.68 -6.98
N PHE A 172 17.50 -5.05 -6.27
CA PHE A 172 17.23 -4.58 -4.91
C PHE A 172 16.98 -5.77 -3.99
N THR A 173 17.35 -5.63 -2.72
CA THR A 173 17.11 -6.62 -1.67
C THR A 173 16.34 -5.96 -0.54
N VAL A 174 15.37 -6.68 0.02
CA VAL A 174 14.50 -6.22 1.10
C VAL A 174 14.47 -7.30 2.16
N MET A 175 14.56 -6.93 3.44
CA MET A 175 14.38 -7.85 4.56
C MET A 175 12.90 -7.92 4.96
N GLU A 176 12.48 -9.07 5.47
CA GLU A 176 11.11 -9.23 5.97
C GLU A 176 10.79 -8.30 7.17
N SER A 177 11.83 -7.87 7.87
CA SER A 177 11.74 -6.95 9.01
C SER A 177 11.74 -5.47 8.61
N ASP A 178 11.91 -5.17 7.32
CA ASP A 178 11.90 -3.79 6.83
C ASP A 178 10.51 -3.17 7.03
N LYS A 179 10.49 -1.86 7.28
CA LYS A 179 9.22 -1.18 7.57
C LYS A 179 8.40 -1.08 6.29
N VAL A 180 7.09 -1.26 6.43
CA VAL A 180 6.15 -0.99 5.34
C VAL A 180 6.32 0.45 4.85
N ALA A 181 6.31 0.64 3.53
CA ALA A 181 6.55 1.93 2.86
C ALA A 181 7.96 2.51 3.05
N GLU A 182 8.95 1.69 3.38
CA GLU A 182 10.36 2.03 3.28
C GLU A 182 10.85 1.97 1.82
N ILE A 183 11.81 2.81 1.46
CA ILE A 183 12.38 2.86 0.10
C ILE A 183 13.27 1.63 -0.10
N VAL A 184 12.93 0.82 -1.09
CA VAL A 184 13.69 -0.37 -1.55
C VAL A 184 14.83 0.04 -2.46
N GLY A 185 14.64 1.08 -3.28
CA GLY A 185 15.66 1.56 -4.19
C GLY A 185 15.14 2.58 -5.19
N VAL A 186 16.04 3.11 -6.02
CA VAL A 186 15.75 4.17 -6.99
C VAL A 186 16.13 3.71 -8.40
N VAL A 187 15.15 3.79 -9.30
CA VAL A 187 15.34 3.65 -10.75
C VAL A 187 15.42 5.04 -11.37
N SER A 188 16.42 5.27 -12.21
CA SER A 188 16.73 6.56 -12.83
C SER A 188 16.84 6.45 -14.35
N MET A 189 16.74 7.59 -15.03
CA MET A 189 16.81 7.69 -16.49
C MET A 189 17.77 8.81 -16.88
N GLN A 190 18.27 8.70 -18.11
CA GLN A 190 19.04 9.77 -18.71
C GLN A 190 18.22 11.07 -18.72
N LYS A 191 18.90 12.18 -18.41
CA LYS A 191 18.27 13.49 -18.19
C LYS A 191 17.33 13.87 -19.33
N SER A 192 16.06 14.10 -19.00
CA SER A 192 15.05 14.60 -19.93
C SER A 192 14.68 16.05 -19.60
N SER A 193 14.41 16.84 -20.64
CA SER A 193 13.87 18.20 -20.51
C SER A 193 12.35 18.22 -20.31
N ASN A 194 11.66 17.13 -20.63
CA ASN A 194 10.22 16.98 -20.43
C ASN A 194 9.95 16.24 -19.11
N PRO A 195 8.88 16.58 -18.37
CA PRO A 195 8.45 15.76 -17.25
C PRO A 195 7.97 14.40 -17.78
N LEU A 196 8.41 13.33 -17.13
CA LEU A 196 8.10 11.96 -17.47
C LEU A 196 7.28 11.31 -16.36
N TRP A 197 6.47 10.33 -16.76
CA TRP A 197 5.73 9.46 -15.86
C TRP A 197 6.24 8.05 -15.98
N PHE A 198 6.47 7.42 -14.84
CA PHE A 198 6.81 6.01 -14.77
C PHE A 198 5.55 5.19 -14.49
N ASP A 199 5.55 3.97 -15.01
CA ASP A 199 4.55 2.95 -14.71
C ASP A 199 5.27 1.63 -14.40
N ILE A 200 4.76 0.84 -13.46
CA ILE A 200 5.34 -0.48 -13.12
C ILE A 200 4.43 -1.57 -13.68
N THR A 201 4.85 -2.18 -14.79
CA THR A 201 4.09 -3.28 -15.39
C THR A 201 4.70 -4.62 -15.00
N GLY A 202 3.92 -5.55 -14.42
CA GLY A 202 4.39 -6.89 -14.03
C GLY A 202 3.26 -7.83 -13.59
N LYS A 203 3.54 -9.13 -13.45
CA LYS A 203 2.55 -10.09 -12.92
C LYS A 203 2.21 -9.71 -11.48
N ALA A 204 0.92 -9.45 -11.22
CA ALA A 204 0.40 -9.26 -9.88
C ALA A 204 0.73 -10.51 -9.04
N LEU A 205 1.22 -10.30 -7.81
CA LEU A 205 1.24 -11.38 -6.82
C LEU A 205 -0.21 -11.87 -6.62
N PRO A 206 -0.43 -13.18 -6.38
CA PRO A 206 -1.78 -13.72 -6.21
C PRO A 206 -2.49 -12.92 -5.11
N ARG A 207 -3.73 -12.46 -5.39
CA ARG A 207 -4.62 -11.54 -4.61
C ARG A 207 -4.79 -10.10 -5.15
N GLY A 208 -4.60 -9.84 -6.45
CA GLY A 208 -5.09 -8.60 -7.07
C GLY A 208 -4.27 -7.34 -6.76
N TRP A 209 -3.01 -7.52 -6.38
CA TRP A 209 -2.08 -6.42 -6.13
C TRP A 209 -1.49 -5.94 -7.45
N GLY A 210 -2.03 -4.86 -8.00
CA GLY A 210 -1.45 -4.15 -9.14
C GLY A 210 -0.33 -3.21 -8.69
N TRP A 211 0.83 -3.31 -9.33
CA TRP A 211 1.95 -2.38 -9.17
C TRP A 211 1.65 -1.08 -9.94
N TRP A 212 0.70 -0.25 -9.51
CA TRP A 212 0.49 1.04 -10.17
C TRP A 212 1.04 2.15 -9.28
N ARG A 213 2.20 2.72 -9.66
CA ARG A 213 2.71 3.99 -9.10
C ARG A 213 3.05 4.91 -10.26
N VAL A 214 2.27 5.97 -10.41
CA VAL A 214 2.56 7.06 -11.35
C VAL A 214 3.61 7.95 -10.69
N CYS A 215 4.87 7.80 -11.08
CA CYS A 215 5.95 8.59 -10.48
C CYS A 215 6.35 9.78 -11.34
N GLN A 216 6.67 10.91 -10.69
CA GLN A 216 7.25 12.08 -11.34
C GLN A 216 8.55 12.46 -10.61
N GLY A 217 9.68 12.44 -11.30
CA GLY A 217 10.98 12.88 -10.76
C GLY A 217 11.44 12.12 -9.50
N GLU A 218 11.90 12.87 -8.49
CA GLU A 218 12.47 12.39 -7.22
C GLU A 218 11.44 11.84 -6.21
N ARG A 219 10.19 11.56 -6.59
CA ARG A 219 9.23 10.91 -5.70
C ARG A 219 8.32 9.94 -6.46
N CYS A 220 8.29 8.69 -6.00
CA CYS A 220 7.18 7.79 -6.28
C CYS A 220 6.30 7.78 -5.04
N ILE A 221 4.99 7.73 -5.24
CA ILE A 221 4.03 7.54 -4.16
C ILE A 221 3.16 6.37 -4.58
#